data_AF-A0A962EA34-F1
#
_entry.id   AF-A0A962EA34-F1
#
_cell.length_a   1.000
_cell.length_b   1.000
_cell.length_c   1.000
_cell.angle_alpha   90.00
_cell.angle_beta   90.00
_cell.angle_gamma   90.00
#
_symmetry.space_group_name_H-M   'P 1'
#
loop_
_entity.id
_entity.type
_entity.pdbx_description
1 polymer ?
#
loop_
_entity_poly.entity_id
_entity_poly.type
_entity_poly.pdbx_seq_one_letter_code
_entity_poly.pdbx_strand_id
1 'polypeptide(L)'
;MGLFTPKTPPLVGVDISSTAVKLLQLSQSGGRYRVEHYAVEPLPPNAVVEKNIVEVEAVGEAIKRAVQRSGLKTKFAAAAVAGSSVITKVIQMPADLTEEDLEDQIQVEANQYIPYPIEEVSLDFEV
;
A
#
# COMPACT_ATOMS: atom_id res chain seq x y z
N MET A 1 -16.03 -9.03 -29.69
CA MET A 1 -14.90 -9.65 -28.94
C MET A 1 -13.72 -8.70 -29.02
N GLY A 2 -13.44 -7.96 -27.94
CA GLY A 2 -12.38 -6.95 -27.92
C GLY A 2 -11.01 -7.59 -28.04
N LEU A 3 -10.25 -7.20 -29.07
CA LEU A 3 -8.98 -7.81 -29.46
C LEU A 3 -7.78 -7.45 -28.54
N PHE A 4 -7.99 -6.59 -27.54
CA PHE A 4 -6.94 -6.15 -26.61
C PHE A 4 -7.55 -5.93 -25.23
N THR A 5 -7.35 -6.88 -24.32
CA THR A 5 -7.56 -6.63 -22.89
C THR A 5 -6.42 -5.71 -22.43
N PRO A 6 -6.68 -4.51 -21.90
CA PRO A 6 -5.62 -3.69 -21.33
C PRO A 6 -4.97 -4.49 -20.20
N LYS A 7 -3.68 -4.81 -20.36
CA LYS A 7 -2.91 -5.46 -19.30
C LYS A 7 -2.74 -4.44 -18.18
N THR A 8 -3.20 -4.79 -16.98
CA THR A 8 -2.86 -4.06 -15.75
C THR A 8 -1.35 -3.85 -15.72
N PRO A 9 -0.87 -2.62 -15.49
CA PRO A 9 0.56 -2.36 -15.47
C PRO A 9 1.21 -3.23 -14.37
N PRO A 10 2.40 -3.80 -14.63
CA PRO A 10 3.08 -4.61 -13.62
C PRO A 10 3.40 -3.74 -12.40
N LEU A 11 3.14 -4.25 -11.19
CA LEU A 11 3.46 -3.58 -9.93
C LEU A 11 4.77 -4.11 -9.34
N VAL A 12 5.51 -3.26 -8.65
CA VAL A 12 6.55 -3.68 -7.70
C VAL A 12 6.03 -3.56 -6.27
N GLY A 13 6.20 -4.59 -5.46
CA GLY A 13 5.99 -4.51 -4.01
C GLY A 13 7.15 -3.76 -3.36
N VAL A 14 6.84 -2.76 -2.54
CA VAL A 14 7.80 -1.92 -1.81
C VAL A 14 7.52 -2.04 -0.32
N ASP A 15 8.44 -2.66 0.41
CA ASP A 15 8.41 -2.75 1.87
C ASP A 15 9.43 -1.77 2.46
N ILE A 16 8.94 -0.76 3.16
CA ILE A 16 9.74 0.24 3.87
C ILE A 16 9.72 -0.13 5.36
N SER A 17 10.83 -0.69 5.83
CA SER A 17 11.00 -1.10 7.23
C SER A 17 11.93 -0.17 7.98
N SER A 18 12.14 -0.39 9.28
CA SER A 18 13.03 0.44 10.10
C SER A 18 14.50 0.46 9.64
N THR A 19 14.96 -0.58 8.95
CA THR A 19 16.39 -0.76 8.63
C THR A 19 16.69 -0.86 7.13
N ALA A 20 15.67 -1.07 6.30
CA ALA A 20 15.86 -1.27 4.86
C ALA A 20 14.59 -1.03 4.05
N VAL A 21 14.79 -0.67 2.79
CA VAL A 21 13.80 -0.73 1.72
C VAL A 21 13.99 -2.05 0.97
N LYS A 22 12.90 -2.80 0.75
CA LYS A 22 12.91 -4.06 0.00
C LYS A 22 11.96 -3.93 -1.19
N LEU A 23 12.42 -4.37 -2.36
CA LEU A 23 11.65 -4.38 -3.60
C LEU A 23 11.49 -5.81 -4.09
N LEU A 24 10.28 -6.15 -4.52
CA LEU A 24 10.00 -7.43 -5.16
C LEU A 24 8.98 -7.25 -6.29
N GLN A 25 9.36 -7.61 -7.51
CA GLN A 25 8.46 -7.66 -8.65
C GLN A 25 8.20 -9.11 -9.03
N LEU A 26 6.93 -9.48 -9.10
CA LEU A 26 6.49 -10.81 -9.53
C LEU A 26 5.80 -10.73 -10.89
N SER A 27 5.87 -11.82 -11.63
CA SER A 27 4.96 -12.09 -12.75
C SER A 27 4.26 -13.43 -12.53
N GLN A 28 3.16 -13.65 -13.25
CA GLN A 28 2.44 -14.92 -13.24
C GLN A 28 2.22 -15.39 -14.68
N SER A 29 2.54 -16.65 -14.95
CA SER A 29 2.27 -17.30 -16.24
C SER A 29 1.96 -18.77 -16.02
N GLY A 30 0.89 -19.28 -16.66
CA GLY A 30 0.47 -20.67 -16.49
C GLY A 30 0.20 -21.07 -15.04
N GLY A 31 -0.33 -20.15 -14.23
CA GLY A 31 -0.60 -20.37 -12.80
C GLY A 31 0.63 -20.37 -11.89
N ARG A 32 1.85 -20.18 -12.42
CA ARG A 32 3.08 -20.14 -11.63
C ARG A 32 3.59 -18.71 -11.48
N TYR A 33 4.04 -18.37 -10.28
CA TYR A 33 4.71 -17.09 -10.01
C TYR A 33 6.21 -17.17 -10.33
N ARG A 34 6.76 -16.06 -10.78
CA ARG A 34 8.20 -15.88 -11.01
C ARG A 34 8.65 -14.55 -10.43
N VAL A 35 9.80 -14.55 -9.76
CA VAL A 35 10.49 -13.32 -9.36
C VAL A 35 11.19 -12.73 -10.59
N GLU A 36 10.76 -11.54 -11.00
CA GLU A 36 11.40 -10.81 -12.11
C GLU A 36 12.53 -9.92 -11.60
N HIS A 37 12.27 -9.19 -10.52
CA HIS A 37 13.22 -8.23 -9.95
C HIS A 37 13.16 -8.25 -8.43
N TYR A 38 14.31 -8.07 -7.81
CA TYR A 38 14.46 -8.01 -6.36
C TYR A 38 15.65 -7.10 -6.01
N ALA A 39 15.49 -6.29 -4.98
CA ALA A 39 16.59 -5.55 -4.37
C ALA A 39 16.30 -5.24 -2.90
N VAL A 40 17.36 -5.09 -2.13
CA VAL A 40 17.30 -4.59 -0.75
C VAL A 40 18.37 -3.53 -0.59
N GLU A 41 17.95 -2.37 -0.09
CA GLU A 41 18.84 -1.26 0.22
C GLU A 41 18.71 -0.88 1.69
N PRO A 42 19.83 -0.80 2.42
CA PRO A 42 19.80 -0.38 3.82
C PRO A 42 19.38 1.09 3.94
N LEU A 43 18.66 1.37 5.01
CA LEU A 43 18.32 2.72 5.43
C LEU A 43 19.34 3.22 6.45
N PRO A 44 19.63 4.53 6.47
CA PRO A 44 20.43 5.09 7.54
C PRO A 44 19.67 4.98 8.87
N PRO A 45 20.40 4.90 10.01
CA PRO A 45 19.77 4.91 11.33
C PRO A 45 18.82 6.09 11.48
N ASN A 46 17.71 5.87 12.19
CA ASN A 46 16.66 6.87 12.48
C ASN A 46 15.87 7.39 11.27
N ALA A 47 16.12 6.89 10.03
CA ALA A 47 15.31 7.31 8.88
C ALA A 47 13.85 6.87 9.00
N VAL A 48 13.62 5.72 9.64
CA VAL A 48 12.31 5.18 9.95
C VAL A 48 12.30 4.76 11.43
N VAL A 49 11.44 5.39 12.22
CA VAL A 49 11.31 5.18 13.67
C VAL A 49 9.88 4.78 13.98
N GLU A 50 9.70 3.68 14.72
CA GLU A 50 8.36 3.17 15.06
C GLU A 50 7.42 3.02 13.86
N LYS A 51 8.00 2.65 12.70
CA LYS A 51 7.31 2.49 11.40
C LYS A 51 6.80 3.81 10.78
N ASN A 52 7.15 4.96 11.35
CA ASN A 52 6.98 6.27 10.75
C ASN A 52 8.24 6.67 9.98
N ILE A 53 8.04 7.25 8.79
CA ILE A 53 9.14 7.82 8.01
C ILE A 53 9.48 9.18 8.62
N VAL A 54 10.71 9.31 9.14
CA VAL A 54 11.22 10.54 9.75
C VAL A 54 12.06 11.33 8.76
N GLU A 55 12.93 10.64 8.01
CA GLU A 55 13.84 11.25 7.03
C GLU A 55 13.37 10.88 5.61
N VAL A 56 12.44 11.67 5.07
CA VAL A 56 11.79 11.41 3.78
C VAL A 56 12.79 11.32 2.64
N GLU A 57 13.76 12.24 2.59
CA GLU A 57 14.80 12.29 1.56
C GLU A 57 15.69 11.05 1.60
N ALA A 58 16.05 10.59 2.81
CA ALA A 58 16.89 9.42 2.99
C ALA A 58 16.19 8.14 2.53
N VAL A 59 14.90 7.99 2.84
CA VAL A 59 14.07 6.88 2.35
C VAL A 59 13.90 6.95 0.84
N GLY A 60 13.63 8.14 0.29
CA GLY A 60 13.51 8.36 -1.16
C GLY A 60 14.77 7.95 -1.93
N GLU A 61 15.94 8.34 -1.44
CA GLU A 61 17.22 7.95 -2.05
C GLU A 61 17.49 6.45 -1.91
N ALA A 62 17.10 5.80 -0.82
CA ALA A 62 17.19 4.34 -0.69
C ALA A 62 16.27 3.60 -1.68
N ILE A 63 15.03 4.06 -1.86
CA ILE A 63 14.11 3.54 -2.88
C ILE A 63 14.74 3.67 -4.27
N LYS A 64 15.30 4.84 -4.60
CA LYS A 64 15.94 5.11 -5.88
C LYS A 64 17.13 4.17 -6.15
N ARG A 65 18.00 3.95 -5.16
CA ARG A 65 19.09 2.96 -5.24
C ARG A 65 18.56 1.55 -5.46
N ALA A 66 17.49 1.16 -4.76
CA ALA A 66 16.89 -0.17 -4.88
C ALA A 66 16.29 -0.39 -6.27
N VAL A 67 15.64 0.63 -6.83
CA VAL A 67 15.10 0.62 -8.20
C VAL A 67 16.25 0.46 -9.21
N GLN A 68 17.33 1.23 -9.07
CA GLN A 68 18.50 1.11 -9.95
C GLN A 68 19.14 -0.28 -9.87
N ARG A 69 19.32 -0.82 -8.66
CA ARG A 69 19.96 -2.13 -8.42
C ARG A 69 19.12 -3.31 -8.90
N SER A 70 17.81 -3.25 -8.73
CA SER A 70 16.90 -4.31 -9.18
C SER A 70 16.76 -4.37 -10.70
N GLY A 71 17.03 -3.26 -11.40
CA GLY A 71 16.85 -3.15 -12.85
C GLY A 71 15.38 -3.14 -13.29
N LEU A 72 14.44 -2.95 -12.36
CA LEU A 72 13.01 -2.92 -12.68
C LEU A 72 12.67 -1.70 -13.54
N LYS A 73 11.70 -1.86 -14.43
CA LYS A 73 11.26 -0.81 -15.37
C LYS A 73 9.91 -0.20 -15.00
N THR A 74 9.11 -0.89 -14.20
CA THR A 74 7.81 -0.38 -13.77
C THR A 74 7.97 0.85 -12.89
N LYS A 75 7.00 1.76 -12.96
CA LYS A 75 6.87 2.94 -12.11
C LYS A 75 5.68 2.87 -11.17
N PHE A 76 4.91 1.79 -11.25
CA PHE A 76 3.79 1.52 -10.36
C PHE A 76 4.23 0.62 -9.22
N ALA A 77 3.85 0.99 -8.01
CA ALA A 77 4.25 0.32 -6.78
C ALA A 77 3.04 0.01 -5.91
N ALA A 78 3.11 -1.11 -5.19
CA ALA A 78 2.26 -1.41 -4.05
C ALA A 78 3.10 -1.28 -2.77
N ALA A 79 2.61 -0.51 -1.81
CA ALA A 79 3.22 -0.35 -0.50
C ALA A 79 2.19 -0.65 0.60
N ALA A 80 2.64 -0.81 1.83
CA ALA A 80 1.79 -1.09 2.98
C ALA A 80 2.06 -0.08 4.10
N VAL A 81 1.02 0.22 4.87
CA VAL A 81 1.12 0.92 6.14
C VAL A 81 1.27 -0.08 7.28
N ALA A 82 1.77 0.38 8.43
CA ALA A 82 1.90 -0.45 9.60
C ALA A 82 0.53 -0.89 10.13
N GLY A 83 0.35 -2.17 10.49
CA GLY A 83 -0.90 -2.60 11.13
C GLY A 83 -1.22 -1.87 12.46
N SER A 84 -0.19 -1.31 13.14
CA SER A 84 -0.37 -0.47 14.33
C SER A 84 -0.94 0.92 14.04
N SER A 85 -0.96 1.35 12.77
CA SER A 85 -1.59 2.60 12.33
C SER A 85 -2.93 2.36 11.62
N VAL A 86 -3.49 1.14 11.72
CA VAL A 86 -4.75 0.75 11.08
C VAL A 86 -5.74 0.27 12.14
N ILE A 87 -6.97 0.74 12.05
CA ILE A 87 -8.10 0.24 12.84
C ILE A 87 -9.00 -0.55 11.89
N THR A 88 -9.28 -1.81 12.20
CA THR A 88 -10.17 -2.67 11.41
C THR A 88 -11.39 -3.05 12.22
N LYS A 89 -12.58 -2.80 11.67
CA LYS A 89 -13.84 -3.10 12.34
C LYS A 89 -14.90 -3.54 11.35
N VAL A 90 -15.65 -4.58 11.72
CA VAL A 90 -16.85 -5.02 11.00
C VAL A 90 -18.06 -4.26 11.56
N ILE A 91 -18.81 -3.60 10.69
CA ILE A 91 -19.99 -2.81 11.03
C ILE A 91 -21.19 -3.43 10.31
N GLN A 92 -22.32 -3.55 11.01
CA GLN A 92 -23.55 -4.07 10.41
C GLN A 92 -24.32 -2.92 9.78
N MET A 93 -24.73 -3.09 8.53
CA MET A 93 -25.51 -2.10 7.78
C MET A 93 -26.72 -2.73 7.11
N PRO A 94 -27.80 -1.96 6.87
CA PRO A 94 -28.93 -2.42 6.08
C PRO A 94 -28.49 -2.82 4.66
N ALA A 95 -29.01 -3.95 4.17
CA ALA A 95 -28.60 -4.52 2.87
C ALA A 95 -29.23 -3.81 1.67
N ASP A 96 -30.20 -2.92 1.91
CA ASP A 96 -30.94 -2.16 0.91
C ASP A 96 -30.37 -0.75 0.66
N LEU A 97 -29.26 -0.39 1.31
CA LEU A 97 -28.55 0.86 1.06
C LEU A 97 -27.96 0.87 -0.35
N THR A 98 -28.01 2.05 -0.98
CA THR A 98 -27.22 2.31 -2.19
C THR A 98 -25.75 2.51 -1.81
N GLU A 99 -24.84 2.47 -2.78
CA GLU A 99 -23.40 2.67 -2.55
C GLU A 99 -23.10 4.05 -1.94
N GLU A 100 -23.82 5.09 -2.38
CA GLU A 100 -23.72 6.45 -1.84
C GLU A 100 -24.24 6.52 -0.39
N ASP A 101 -25.42 5.96 -0.12
CA ASP A 101 -25.98 5.93 1.25
C ASP A 101 -25.09 5.12 2.21
N LEU A 102 -24.45 4.07 1.70
CA LEU A 102 -23.52 3.23 2.45
C LEU A 102 -22.26 4.02 2.84
N GLU A 103 -21.67 4.77 1.90
CA GLU A 103 -20.50 5.61 2.17
C GLU A 103 -20.79 6.67 3.24
N ASP A 104 -21.93 7.36 3.13
CA ASP A 104 -22.38 8.34 4.12
C ASP A 104 -22.56 7.72 5.50
N GLN A 105 -23.23 6.56 5.57
CA GLN A 105 -23.47 5.85 6.82
C GLN A 105 -22.15 5.35 7.44
N ILE A 106 -21.19 4.91 6.62
CA ILE A 106 -19.86 4.48 7.07
C ILE A 106 -19.11 5.65 7.70
N GLN A 107 -19.15 6.84 7.11
CA GLN A 107 -18.51 8.03 7.69
C GLN A 107 -19.10 8.38 9.06
N VAL A 108 -20.43 8.27 9.23
CA VAL A 108 -21.11 8.52 10.51
C VAL A 108 -20.70 7.49 11.58
N GLU A 109 -20.67 6.21 11.22
CA GLU A 109 -20.25 5.13 12.13
C GLU A 109 -18.76 5.23 12.49
N ALA A 110 -17.91 5.54 11.50
CA ALA A 110 -16.46 5.65 11.70
C ALA A 110 -16.09 6.71 12.75
N ASN A 111 -16.80 7.84 12.77
CA ASN A 111 -16.64 8.90 13.78
C ASN A 111 -16.88 8.42 15.22
N GLN A 112 -17.64 7.35 15.44
CA GLN A 112 -17.88 6.80 16.77
C GLN A 112 -16.73 5.93 17.28
N TYR A 113 -15.87 5.45 16.38
CA TYR A 113 -14.83 4.47 16.71
C TYR A 113 -13.42 4.99 16.53
N ILE A 114 -13.21 6.00 15.67
CA ILE A 114 -11.91 6.57 15.43
C ILE A 114 -11.67 7.71 16.44
N PRO A 115 -10.61 7.64 17.26
CA PRO A 115 -10.34 8.65 18.30
C PRO A 115 -9.73 9.95 17.75
N TYR A 116 -9.65 10.09 16.43
CA TYR A 116 -9.07 11.22 15.71
C TYR A 116 -10.13 11.88 14.81
N PRO A 117 -9.96 13.16 14.45
CA PRO A 117 -10.84 13.81 13.47
C PRO A 117 -10.87 13.01 12.16
N ILE A 118 -12.06 12.86 11.57
CA ILE A 118 -12.23 12.09 10.33
C ILE A 118 -11.42 12.70 9.17
N GLU A 119 -11.19 14.02 9.21
CA GLU A 119 -10.40 14.76 8.23
C GLU A 119 -8.91 14.37 8.24
N GLU A 120 -8.43 13.74 9.31
CA GLU A 120 -7.04 13.26 9.46
C GLU A 120 -6.90 11.77 9.14
N VAL A 121 -7.96 11.11 8.68
CA VAL A 121 -8.03 9.65 8.53
C VAL A 121 -8.29 9.28 7.08
N SER A 122 -7.54 8.30 6.57
CA SER A 122 -7.88 7.61 5.33
C SER A 122 -8.78 6.42 5.65
N LEU A 123 -9.98 6.42 5.09
CA LEU A 123 -10.99 5.38 5.29
C LEU A 123 -11.13 4.53 4.03
N ASP A 124 -11.35 3.23 4.23
CA ASP A 124 -11.65 2.26 3.18
C ASP A 124 -12.62 1.20 3.73
N PHE A 125 -13.44 0.60 2.87
CA PHE A 125 -14.40 -0.43 3.25
C PHE A 125 -14.66 -1.44 2.12
N GLU A 126 -15.12 -2.63 2.50
CA GLU A 126 -15.52 -3.71 1.58
C GLU A 126 -16.81 -4.37 2.12
N VAL A 127 -17.73 -4.72 1.23
CA VAL A 127 -19.03 -5.37 1.54
C VAL A 127 -18.94 -6.88 1.38
#